data_AF-A0A9D9XS95-F1
#
_entry.id   AF-A0A9D9XS95-F1
#
_cell.length_a   1.000
_cell.length_b   1.000
_cell.length_c   1.000
_cell.angle_alpha   90.00
_cell.angle_beta   90.00
_cell.angle_gamma   90.00
#
_symmetry.space_group_name_H-M   'P 1'
#
loop_
_entity.id
_entity.type
_entity.pdbx_description
1 polymer ?
#
loop_
_entity_poly.entity_id
_entity_poly.type
_entity_poly.pdbx_seq_one_letter_code
_entity_poly.pdbx_strand_id
1 'polypeptide(L)'
;ILRRLEKEPDMEYKFKDELVWDALRSAIVGITTSGITGLDSPTANYSLPEANASIDGILQILNFYKSAISEKNPNAFTELTSLLINAKGYLLQNKNFNKFDRLAFITSYINPFYKKLIETRKETGFAIPAGRQAVNADATSFFSADALNINFYSPPEEYWVTPERVELGKRLFSDPILSGNNTRSCASCHQPAKAFTDGLQKPFALDNKTLLTRNTPTLYNSGYQTTQFYDSRSDILENQLTEVVHNQEEMKGSLKQSVVDLKKSTAYSRLFNAAYPAEKDPLNTYTIANAIASYVRSLQSLNSPFDEYVRGDETKLTKAEKKGFNLFSGKAKCATCHFIPLFNGVVPPFYANTESEVIGVPKTKNKNPAELDDDLGKYLFIQSEIYKHSFKTPTLRNIELTAPYMHNGVFETLEEVMEFYNNGGGKGLHIAPKYQTLPFDKLNLSKKEIKDIISFMKTLTDTTTAKKLY
;
A
#
# COMPACT_ATOMS: atom_id res chain seq x y z
N ILE A 1 14.68 9.28 30.31
CA ILE A 1 13.36 9.91 30.08
C ILE A 1 12.85 10.55 31.36
N LEU A 2 12.64 9.80 32.45
CA LEU A 2 12.25 10.37 33.77
C LEU A 2 13.20 11.47 34.29
N ARG A 3 14.52 11.23 34.31
CA ARG A 3 15.53 12.27 34.64
C ARG A 3 15.55 13.49 33.71
N ARG A 4 14.96 13.36 32.51
CA ARG A 4 14.90 14.43 31.51
C ARG A 4 13.65 15.29 31.73
N LEU A 5 12.55 14.67 32.14
CA LEU A 5 11.31 15.33 32.55
C LEU A 5 11.45 16.10 33.88
N GLU A 6 12.25 15.59 34.82
CA GLU A 6 12.48 16.24 36.12
C GLU A 6 13.37 17.50 36.05
N LYS A 7 14.20 17.63 35.02
CA LYS A 7 15.18 18.72 34.89
C LYS A 7 14.71 19.87 33.98
N GLU A 8 13.65 19.66 33.21
CA GLU A 8 13.11 20.63 32.25
C GLU A 8 11.57 20.73 32.34
N PRO A 9 11.00 21.01 33.54
CA PRO A 9 9.53 21.08 33.72
C PRO A 9 8.87 22.23 32.94
N ASP A 10 9.67 23.23 32.54
CA ASP A 10 9.24 24.46 31.86
C ASP A 10 9.52 24.47 30.35
N MET A 11 9.83 23.31 29.73
CA MET A 11 9.71 23.26 28.27
C MET A 11 8.23 23.48 27.94
N GLU A 12 7.89 24.71 27.56
CA GLU A 12 6.74 25.03 26.71
C GLU A 12 6.84 24.10 25.49
N TYR A 13 6.22 22.92 25.58
CA TYR A 13 5.81 22.16 24.41
C TYR A 13 4.68 22.96 23.77
N LYS A 14 5.02 24.12 23.19
CA LYS A 14 4.13 24.83 22.29
C LYS A 14 3.82 23.85 21.18
N PHE A 15 2.58 23.36 21.15
CA PHE A 15 2.05 22.66 19.99
C PHE A 15 2.24 23.60 18.81
N LYS A 16 3.23 23.30 17.99
CA LYS A 16 3.54 24.12 16.82
C LYS A 16 2.39 23.99 15.84
N ASP A 17 2.01 25.09 15.20
CA ASP A 17 0.92 25.10 14.23
C ASP A 17 1.13 24.03 13.14
N GLU A 18 2.36 23.85 12.68
CA GLU A 18 2.70 22.80 11.70
C GLU A 18 2.27 21.39 12.14
N LEU A 19 2.42 21.06 13.44
CA LEU A 19 2.05 19.75 13.99
C LEU A 19 0.54 19.63 14.18
N VAL A 20 -0.13 20.71 14.57
CA VAL A 20 -1.60 20.72 14.74
C VAL A 20 -2.29 20.57 13.39
N TRP A 21 -1.86 21.30 12.37
CA TRP A 21 -2.42 21.20 11.03
C TRP A 21 -2.16 19.84 10.37
N ASP A 22 -1.00 19.25 10.63
CA ASP A 22 -0.71 17.89 10.19
C ASP A 22 -1.55 16.82 10.91
N ALA A 23 -1.83 17.03 12.20
CA ALA A 23 -2.74 16.19 12.96
C ALA A 23 -4.18 16.29 12.44
N LEU A 24 -4.66 17.48 12.06
CA LEU A 24 -5.98 17.66 11.42
C LEU A 24 -6.07 16.89 10.10
N ARG A 25 -5.04 16.99 9.25
CA ARG A 25 -4.93 16.24 7.99
C ARG A 25 -4.96 14.73 8.26
N SER A 26 -4.15 14.27 9.22
CA SER A 26 -4.04 12.85 9.57
C SER A 26 -5.34 12.31 10.19
N ALA A 27 -6.08 13.10 10.95
CA ALA A 27 -7.37 12.73 11.51
C ALA A 27 -8.42 12.46 10.41
N ILE A 28 -8.42 13.25 9.33
CA ILE A 28 -9.30 13.02 8.17
C ILE A 28 -8.93 11.75 7.41
N VAL A 29 -7.64 11.49 7.23
CA VAL A 29 -7.18 10.21 6.68
C VAL A 29 -7.69 9.07 7.57
N GLY A 30 -7.51 9.17 8.90
CA GLY A 30 -7.97 8.17 9.86
C GLY A 30 -9.49 7.93 9.81
N ILE A 31 -10.31 8.99 9.74
CA ILE A 31 -11.77 8.88 9.56
C ILE A 31 -12.10 8.07 8.30
N THR A 32 -11.36 8.30 7.21
CA THR A 32 -11.60 7.69 5.90
C THR A 32 -11.17 6.24 5.83
N THR A 33 -10.02 5.92 6.41
CA THR A 33 -9.37 4.61 6.23
C THR A 33 -9.59 3.64 7.37
N SER A 34 -9.90 4.15 8.56
CA SER A 34 -10.04 3.35 9.80
C SER A 34 -11.43 3.54 10.43
N GLY A 35 -11.88 4.79 10.55
CA GLY A 35 -13.16 5.15 11.19
C GLY A 35 -14.36 4.55 10.45
N ILE A 36 -14.58 4.92 9.19
CA ILE A 36 -15.74 4.41 8.45
C ILE A 36 -15.59 2.96 7.98
N THR A 37 -14.38 2.39 8.04
CA THR A 37 -14.09 1.00 7.63
C THR A 37 -14.23 0.01 8.79
N GLY A 38 -14.29 0.49 10.04
CA GLY A 38 -14.47 -0.34 11.22
C GLY A 38 -13.18 -1.00 11.70
N LEU A 39 -12.00 -0.45 11.36
CA LEU A 39 -10.71 -0.98 11.80
C LEU A 39 -10.57 -0.94 13.33
N ASP A 40 -10.94 0.18 13.96
CA ASP A 40 -10.74 0.39 15.41
C ASP A 40 -11.75 -0.38 16.27
N SER A 41 -12.96 -0.59 15.74
CA SER A 41 -14.07 -1.25 16.45
C SER A 41 -14.79 -2.32 15.59
N PRO A 42 -14.06 -3.34 15.10
CA PRO A 42 -14.53 -4.26 14.06
C PRO A 42 -15.66 -5.19 14.52
N THR A 43 -15.85 -5.35 15.83
CA THR A 43 -16.90 -6.18 16.44
C THR A 43 -18.05 -5.33 16.98
N ALA A 44 -17.74 -4.19 17.58
CA ALA A 44 -18.73 -3.33 18.24
C ALA A 44 -19.60 -2.55 17.24
N ASN A 45 -19.11 -2.32 16.00
CA ASN A 45 -19.77 -1.51 14.97
C ASN A 45 -20.07 -0.06 15.40
N TYR A 46 -19.26 0.49 16.31
CA TYR A 46 -19.34 1.88 16.79
C TYR A 46 -18.46 2.85 16.00
N SER A 47 -17.90 2.38 14.89
CA SER A 47 -16.92 3.14 14.12
C SER A 47 -17.48 4.41 13.46
N LEU A 48 -18.78 4.44 13.12
CA LEU A 48 -19.44 5.66 12.61
C LEU A 48 -19.64 6.73 13.71
N PRO A 49 -20.15 6.39 14.91
CA PRO A 49 -20.10 7.28 16.08
C PRO A 49 -18.68 7.78 16.43
N GLU A 50 -17.67 6.93 16.36
CA GLU A 50 -16.27 7.30 16.62
C GLU A 50 -15.77 8.30 15.58
N ALA A 51 -16.02 8.06 14.28
CA ALA A 51 -15.72 9.02 13.22
C ALA A 51 -16.42 10.37 13.42
N ASN A 52 -17.67 10.35 13.89
CA ASN A 52 -18.41 11.57 14.25
C ASN A 52 -17.74 12.32 15.42
N ALA A 53 -17.27 11.60 16.45
CA ALA A 53 -16.54 12.21 17.57
C ALA A 53 -15.19 12.80 17.13
N SER A 54 -14.50 12.16 16.18
CA SER A 54 -13.29 12.74 15.58
C SER A 54 -13.60 14.05 14.83
N ILE A 55 -14.71 14.13 14.09
CA ILE A 55 -15.15 15.39 13.46
C ILE A 55 -15.40 16.48 14.51
N ASP A 56 -16.01 16.14 15.65
CA ASP A 56 -16.23 17.09 16.75
C ASP A 56 -14.91 17.61 17.32
N GLY A 57 -13.90 16.75 17.47
CA GLY A 57 -12.54 17.16 17.86
C GLY A 57 -11.88 18.09 16.84
N ILE A 58 -12.00 17.79 15.54
CA ILE A 58 -11.47 18.63 14.47
C ILE A 58 -12.13 20.02 14.49
N LEU A 59 -13.45 20.10 14.65
CA LEU A 59 -14.18 21.37 14.78
C LEU A 59 -13.71 22.20 15.97
N GLN A 60 -13.51 21.57 17.14
CA GLN A 60 -12.99 22.25 18.32
C GLN A 60 -11.59 22.81 18.10
N ILE A 61 -10.70 22.04 17.47
CA ILE A 61 -9.34 22.49 17.17
C ILE A 61 -9.36 23.65 16.17
N LEU A 62 -10.12 23.55 15.09
CA LEU A 62 -10.23 24.62 14.09
C LEU A 62 -10.71 25.94 14.70
N ASN A 63 -11.55 25.90 15.73
CA ASN A 63 -12.04 27.11 16.39
C ASN A 63 -10.92 27.97 17.00
N PHE A 64 -9.82 27.35 17.48
CA PHE A 64 -8.64 28.11 17.94
C PHE A 64 -7.96 28.89 16.81
N TYR A 65 -8.09 28.42 15.56
CA TYR A 65 -7.52 29.06 14.37
C TYR A 65 -8.49 30.01 13.67
N LYS A 66 -9.70 30.21 14.19
CA LYS A 66 -10.73 31.05 13.54
C LYS A 66 -10.21 32.44 13.18
N SER A 67 -9.53 33.11 14.10
CA SER A 67 -8.99 34.46 13.86
C SER A 67 -7.96 34.45 12.75
N ALA A 68 -6.96 33.57 12.82
CA ALA A 68 -5.88 33.46 11.83
C ALA A 68 -6.41 33.12 10.43
N ILE A 69 -7.40 32.23 10.34
CA ILE A 69 -8.05 31.88 9.08
C ILE A 69 -8.84 33.07 8.52
N SER A 70 -9.66 33.71 9.37
CA SER A 70 -10.56 34.80 8.95
C SER A 70 -9.82 36.08 8.58
N GLU A 71 -8.62 36.31 9.13
CA GLU A 71 -7.74 37.42 8.77
C GLU A 71 -7.27 37.32 7.30
N LYS A 72 -7.02 36.11 6.80
CA LYS A 72 -6.63 35.88 5.41
C LYS A 72 -7.82 35.83 4.46
N ASN A 73 -8.89 35.17 4.87
CA ASN A 73 -10.12 35.05 4.10
C ASN A 73 -11.33 35.01 5.05
N PRO A 74 -12.16 36.07 5.11
CA PRO A 74 -13.29 36.16 6.04
C PRO A 74 -14.30 35.02 5.95
N ASN A 75 -14.40 34.34 4.80
CA ASN A 75 -15.34 33.25 4.57
C ASN A 75 -14.71 31.86 4.80
N ALA A 76 -13.38 31.73 4.78
CA ALA A 76 -12.72 30.42 4.77
C ALA A 76 -13.02 29.56 6.01
N PHE A 77 -13.11 30.17 7.20
CA PHE A 77 -13.47 29.43 8.42
C PHE A 77 -14.89 28.85 8.34
N THR A 78 -15.85 29.65 7.88
CA THR A 78 -17.25 29.24 7.74
C THR A 78 -17.39 28.15 6.67
N GLU A 79 -16.72 28.30 5.53
CA GLU A 79 -16.70 27.29 4.46
C GLU A 79 -16.11 25.96 4.97
N LEU A 80 -14.93 26.01 5.61
CA LEU A 80 -14.23 24.84 6.14
C LEU A 80 -15.06 24.09 7.20
N THR A 81 -15.65 24.81 8.15
CA THR A 81 -16.46 24.21 9.22
C THR A 81 -17.81 23.69 8.71
N SER A 82 -18.42 24.35 7.71
CA SER A 82 -19.68 23.89 7.10
C SER A 82 -19.52 22.54 6.41
N LEU A 83 -18.37 22.28 5.76
CA LEU A 83 -18.07 20.98 5.16
C LEU A 83 -18.07 19.85 6.21
N LEU A 84 -17.45 20.08 7.38
CA LEU A 84 -17.46 19.11 8.48
C LEU A 84 -18.84 18.93 9.11
N ILE A 85 -19.61 20.01 9.27
CA ILE A 85 -20.98 19.94 9.80
C ILE A 85 -21.86 19.11 8.86
N ASN A 86 -21.71 19.27 7.55
CA ASN A 86 -22.41 18.46 6.56
C ASN A 86 -21.98 16.98 6.62
N ALA A 87 -20.68 16.71 6.75
CA ALA A 87 -20.15 15.35 6.94
C ALA A 87 -20.72 14.70 8.21
N LYS A 88 -20.75 15.45 9.30
CA LYS A 88 -21.36 15.05 10.58
C LYS A 88 -22.84 14.71 10.41
N GLY A 89 -23.60 15.57 9.72
CA GLY A 89 -25.01 15.34 9.40
C GLY A 89 -25.24 14.02 8.66
N TYR A 90 -24.39 13.71 7.68
CA TYR A 90 -24.47 12.45 6.94
C TYR A 90 -24.23 11.22 7.83
N LEU A 91 -23.23 11.26 8.72
CA LEU A 91 -22.95 10.18 9.69
C LEU A 91 -24.13 9.96 10.65
N LEU A 92 -24.71 11.04 11.17
CA LEU A 92 -25.84 10.97 12.12
C LEU A 92 -27.12 10.43 11.48
N GLN A 93 -27.33 10.69 10.19
CA GLN A 93 -28.48 10.19 9.42
C GLN A 93 -28.30 8.72 9.01
N ASN A 94 -27.06 8.26 8.79
CA ASN A 94 -26.75 6.94 8.24
C ASN A 94 -26.04 6.04 9.26
N LYS A 95 -26.75 5.57 10.29
CA LYS A 95 -26.16 4.84 11.42
C LYS A 95 -25.86 3.36 11.18
N ASN A 96 -26.38 2.77 10.10
CA ASN A 96 -26.17 1.34 9.84
C ASN A 96 -24.83 1.11 9.16
N PHE A 97 -23.85 0.61 9.91
CA PHE A 97 -22.49 0.35 9.44
C PHE A 97 -22.43 -0.43 8.11
N ASN A 98 -23.22 -1.51 7.98
CA ASN A 98 -23.20 -2.35 6.78
C ASN A 98 -23.89 -1.72 5.56
N LYS A 99 -24.81 -0.78 5.77
CA LYS A 99 -25.54 -0.07 4.70
C LYS A 99 -24.99 1.32 4.40
N PHE A 100 -24.05 1.83 5.20
CA PHE A 100 -23.45 3.14 5.05
C PHE A 100 -22.75 3.26 3.69
N ASP A 101 -23.16 4.24 2.88
CA ASP A 101 -22.52 4.54 1.61
C ASP A 101 -21.26 5.39 1.87
N ARG A 102 -20.15 4.67 2.02
CA ARG A 102 -18.80 5.17 2.27
C ARG A 102 -18.27 5.91 1.07
N LEU A 103 -18.57 5.43 -0.14
CA LEU A 103 -18.08 6.06 -1.35
C LEU A 103 -18.66 7.47 -1.51
N ALA A 104 -19.97 7.63 -1.27
CA ALA A 104 -20.62 8.94 -1.23
C ALA A 104 -20.07 9.80 -0.08
N PHE A 105 -19.86 9.23 1.12
CA PHE A 105 -19.25 9.96 2.23
C PHE A 105 -17.86 10.51 1.89
N ILE A 106 -17.01 9.68 1.29
CA ILE A 106 -15.66 10.05 0.88
C ILE A 106 -15.71 11.16 -0.18
N THR A 107 -16.45 10.94 -1.25
CA THR A 107 -16.43 11.82 -2.43
C THR A 107 -17.15 13.15 -2.21
N SER A 108 -18.30 13.13 -1.51
CA SER A 108 -19.14 14.31 -1.34
C SER A 108 -18.84 15.12 -0.07
N TYR A 109 -18.18 14.54 0.93
CA TYR A 109 -17.97 15.20 2.23
C TYR A 109 -16.50 15.29 2.63
N ILE A 110 -15.77 14.17 2.59
CA ILE A 110 -14.37 14.14 3.01
C ILE A 110 -13.44 14.83 2.01
N ASN A 111 -13.54 14.51 0.72
CA ASN A 111 -12.63 15.04 -0.29
C ASN A 111 -12.70 16.57 -0.40
N PRO A 112 -13.89 17.21 -0.41
CA PRO A 112 -13.99 18.67 -0.37
C PRO A 112 -13.37 19.28 0.90
N PHE A 113 -13.61 18.66 2.07
CA PHE A 113 -13.01 19.13 3.32
C PHE A 113 -11.48 19.03 3.29
N TYR A 114 -10.94 17.87 2.88
CA TYR A 114 -9.51 17.64 2.80
C TYR A 114 -8.83 18.69 1.92
N LYS A 115 -9.39 18.94 0.72
CA LYS A 115 -8.92 19.99 -0.18
C LYS A 115 -8.93 21.36 0.50
N LYS A 116 -10.06 21.77 1.09
CA LYS A 116 -10.20 23.08 1.74
C LYS A 116 -9.28 23.25 2.94
N LEU A 117 -9.03 22.19 3.71
CA LEU A 117 -8.09 22.19 4.82
C LEU A 117 -6.67 22.52 4.34
N ILE A 118 -6.19 21.85 3.28
CA ILE A 118 -4.85 22.09 2.72
C ILE A 118 -4.74 23.48 2.09
N GLU A 119 -5.77 23.93 1.37
CA GLU A 119 -5.83 25.29 0.82
C GLU A 119 -5.77 26.34 1.93
N THR A 120 -6.55 26.15 3.01
CA THR A 120 -6.59 27.08 4.14
C THR A 120 -5.23 27.13 4.85
N ARG A 121 -4.54 25.98 5.05
CA ARG A 121 -3.18 25.96 5.60
C ARG A 121 -2.19 26.77 4.76
N LYS A 122 -2.28 26.63 3.42
CA LYS A 122 -1.42 27.36 2.49
C LYS A 122 -1.71 28.86 2.52
N GLU A 123 -2.98 29.27 2.58
CA GLU A 123 -3.41 30.68 2.67
C GLU A 123 -2.96 31.35 3.97
N THR A 124 -3.03 30.64 5.10
CA THR A 124 -2.56 31.15 6.40
C THR A 124 -1.04 31.19 6.53
N GLY A 125 -0.32 30.44 5.68
CA GLY A 125 1.14 30.36 5.72
C GLY A 125 1.68 29.46 6.83
N PHE A 126 0.84 28.57 7.40
CA PHE A 126 1.32 27.59 8.38
C PHE A 126 2.26 26.58 7.71
N ALA A 127 3.43 26.40 8.31
CA ALA A 127 4.46 25.50 7.80
C ALA A 127 4.00 24.04 7.83
N ILE A 128 4.71 23.20 7.08
CA ILE A 128 4.63 21.74 7.18
C ILE A 128 5.66 21.25 8.21
N PRO A 129 5.38 20.14 8.92
CA PRO A 129 6.36 19.56 9.83
C PRO A 129 7.67 19.24 9.13
N ALA A 130 8.79 19.52 9.79
CA ALA A 130 10.10 19.13 9.30
C ALA A 130 10.26 17.60 9.31
N GLY A 131 11.09 17.10 8.38
CA GLY A 131 11.43 15.69 8.28
C GLY A 131 10.64 14.96 7.18
N ARG A 132 10.95 13.67 7.05
CA ARG A 132 10.42 12.82 6.00
C ARG A 132 9.05 12.28 6.41
N GLN A 133 8.03 12.60 5.64
CA GLN A 133 6.66 12.12 5.87
C GLN A 133 6.20 11.25 4.70
N ALA A 134 5.45 10.19 5.01
CA ALA A 134 4.91 9.30 3.98
C ALA A 134 3.74 9.93 3.25
N VAL A 135 2.90 10.71 3.94
CA VAL A 135 1.80 11.45 3.31
C VAL A 135 2.29 12.84 2.92
N ASN A 136 2.01 13.24 1.69
CA ASN A 136 2.34 14.55 1.17
C ASN A 136 1.40 15.61 1.80
N ALA A 137 1.97 16.49 2.63
CA ALA A 137 1.23 17.54 3.33
C ALA A 137 0.71 18.68 2.42
N ASP A 138 1.13 18.71 1.15
CA ASP A 138 0.69 19.68 0.15
C ASP A 138 -0.32 19.11 -0.87
N ALA A 139 -0.50 17.79 -0.90
CA ALA A 139 -1.48 17.14 -1.77
C ALA A 139 -2.90 17.59 -1.37
N THR A 140 -3.69 18.09 -2.31
CA THR A 140 -5.07 18.55 -2.06
C THR A 140 -6.10 17.42 -2.15
N SER A 141 -5.65 16.19 -2.46
CA SER A 141 -6.47 14.99 -2.46
C SER A 141 -5.66 13.84 -1.89
N PHE A 142 -6.25 13.09 -0.97
CA PHE A 142 -5.64 11.86 -0.46
C PHE A 142 -5.63 10.70 -1.50
N PHE A 143 -6.30 10.91 -2.64
CA PHE A 143 -6.35 9.97 -3.76
C PHE A 143 -5.53 10.42 -4.98
N SER A 144 -4.76 11.51 -4.87
CA SER A 144 -3.85 11.90 -5.94
C SER A 144 -2.64 10.96 -6.01
N ALA A 145 -2.03 10.85 -7.20
CA ALA A 145 -0.87 9.98 -7.40
C ALA A 145 0.35 10.40 -6.55
N ASP A 146 0.41 11.67 -6.16
CA ASP A 146 1.44 12.26 -5.29
C ASP A 146 1.01 12.35 -3.82
N ALA A 147 -0.14 11.79 -3.42
CA ALA A 147 -0.63 11.82 -2.04
C ALA A 147 0.31 11.09 -1.07
N LEU A 148 1.02 10.06 -1.55
CA LEU A 148 2.08 9.39 -0.82
C LEU A 148 3.45 9.74 -1.42
N ASN A 149 4.38 10.11 -0.56
CA ASN A 149 5.75 10.42 -0.92
C ASN A 149 6.54 9.12 -1.09
N ILE A 150 6.84 8.74 -2.32
CA ILE A 150 7.61 7.53 -2.61
C ILE A 150 9.01 7.54 -2.00
N ASN A 151 9.59 8.74 -1.82
CA ASN A 151 10.90 8.90 -1.22
C ASN A 151 10.91 8.66 0.30
N PHE A 152 9.73 8.56 0.93
CA PHE A 152 9.63 8.10 2.31
C PHE A 152 10.19 6.68 2.46
N TYR A 153 9.90 5.82 1.48
CA TYR A 153 10.25 4.40 1.42
C TYR A 153 11.57 4.12 0.68
N SER A 154 12.30 5.17 0.29
CA SER A 154 13.55 5.05 -0.45
C SER A 154 14.77 5.30 0.46
N PRO A 155 16.00 5.00 -0.01
CA PRO A 155 17.22 5.45 0.64
C PRO A 155 17.33 6.99 0.76
N PRO A 156 18.46 7.51 1.27
CA PRO A 156 18.77 8.94 1.31
C PRO A 156 18.64 9.67 -0.04
N GLU A 157 18.59 11.00 0.01
CA GLU A 157 18.27 11.88 -1.12
C GLU A 157 19.19 11.70 -2.32
N GLU A 158 20.47 11.45 -2.08
CA GLU A 158 21.45 11.20 -3.13
C GLU A 158 21.09 9.98 -4.01
N TYR A 159 20.18 9.10 -3.57
CA TYR A 159 19.74 7.88 -4.25
C TYR A 159 18.25 7.88 -4.64
N TRP A 160 17.59 9.04 -4.61
CA TRP A 160 16.22 9.19 -5.09
C TRP A 160 16.04 8.89 -6.58
N VAL A 161 14.81 8.65 -6.98
CA VAL A 161 14.49 8.31 -8.38
C VAL A 161 14.81 9.50 -9.29
N THR A 162 15.57 9.26 -10.37
CA THR A 162 15.75 10.19 -11.48
C THR A 162 15.43 9.50 -12.81
N PRO A 163 15.10 10.22 -13.90
CA PRO A 163 14.88 9.61 -15.21
C PRO A 163 16.04 8.73 -15.68
N GLU A 164 17.29 9.14 -15.43
CA GLU A 164 18.50 8.40 -15.81
C GLU A 164 18.62 7.08 -15.04
N ARG A 165 18.29 7.08 -13.74
CA ARG A 165 18.29 5.88 -12.90
C ARG A 165 17.17 4.92 -13.31
N VAL A 166 16.00 5.43 -13.67
CA VAL A 166 14.88 4.63 -14.18
C VAL A 166 15.25 3.96 -15.49
N GLU A 167 15.84 4.68 -16.44
CA GLU A 167 16.25 4.12 -17.73
C GLU A 167 17.36 3.07 -17.57
N LEU A 168 18.37 3.34 -16.75
CA LEU A 168 19.41 2.36 -16.41
C LEU A 168 18.80 1.11 -15.73
N GLY A 169 17.93 1.32 -14.75
CA GLY A 169 17.24 0.25 -14.05
C GLY A 169 16.39 -0.62 -14.95
N LYS A 170 15.66 -0.02 -15.89
CA LYS A 170 14.83 -0.73 -16.86
C LYS A 170 15.66 -1.66 -17.75
N ARG A 171 16.84 -1.22 -18.18
CA ARG A 171 17.77 -2.03 -18.97
C ARG A 171 18.26 -3.23 -18.16
N LEU A 172 18.79 -2.97 -16.96
CA LEU A 172 19.28 -4.01 -16.06
C LEU A 172 18.19 -5.01 -15.66
N PHE A 173 16.95 -4.55 -15.48
CA PHE A 173 15.80 -5.39 -15.13
C PHE A 173 15.51 -6.49 -16.17
N SER A 174 15.80 -6.21 -17.44
CA SER A 174 15.58 -7.14 -18.55
C SER A 174 16.83 -7.92 -18.93
N ASP A 175 18.00 -7.52 -18.45
CA ASP A 175 19.30 -8.10 -18.79
C ASP A 175 19.62 -9.31 -17.89
N PRO A 176 19.92 -10.49 -18.46
CA PRO A 176 20.24 -11.66 -17.65
C PRO A 176 21.65 -11.62 -17.03
N ILE A 177 22.45 -10.58 -17.30
CA ILE A 177 23.83 -10.40 -16.79
C ILE A 177 23.96 -10.51 -15.27
N LEU A 178 22.86 -10.31 -14.52
CA LEU A 178 22.84 -10.42 -13.07
C LEU A 178 22.69 -11.86 -12.58
N SER A 179 22.32 -12.81 -13.44
CA SER A 179 22.18 -14.23 -13.09
C SER A 179 23.48 -15.00 -13.30
N GLY A 180 23.74 -15.99 -12.43
CA GLY A 180 25.00 -16.74 -12.45
C GLY A 180 25.25 -17.56 -13.72
N ASN A 181 24.21 -17.83 -14.51
CA ASN A 181 24.31 -18.53 -15.80
C ASN A 181 23.92 -17.66 -17.01
N ASN A 182 23.67 -16.36 -16.81
CA ASN A 182 23.24 -15.42 -17.84
C ASN A 182 21.97 -15.85 -18.61
N THR A 183 21.05 -16.57 -17.97
CA THR A 183 19.78 -17.02 -18.61
C THR A 183 18.52 -16.40 -18.01
N ARG A 184 18.62 -15.74 -16.85
CA ARG A 184 17.46 -15.21 -16.13
C ARG A 184 17.64 -13.75 -15.77
N SER A 185 16.61 -12.95 -16.03
CA SER A 185 16.50 -11.55 -15.60
C SER A 185 15.29 -11.35 -14.71
N CYS A 186 15.14 -10.17 -14.08
CA CYS A 186 13.95 -9.85 -13.30
C CYS A 186 12.67 -9.97 -14.16
N ALA A 187 12.75 -9.55 -15.43
CA ALA A 187 11.65 -9.64 -16.39
C ALA A 187 11.23 -11.08 -16.75
N SER A 188 12.06 -12.09 -16.45
CA SER A 188 11.69 -13.50 -16.65
C SER A 188 10.51 -13.92 -15.76
N CYS A 189 10.51 -13.44 -14.51
CA CYS A 189 9.44 -13.71 -13.53
C CYS A 189 8.45 -12.54 -13.41
N HIS A 190 8.90 -11.30 -13.60
CA HIS A 190 8.05 -10.11 -13.47
C HIS A 190 7.74 -9.50 -14.84
N GLN A 191 6.80 -10.13 -15.56
CA GLN A 191 6.51 -9.82 -16.98
C GLN A 191 5.57 -8.60 -17.09
N PRO A 192 5.94 -7.52 -17.80
CA PRO A 192 5.08 -6.33 -17.95
C PRO A 192 3.68 -6.64 -18.49
N ALA A 193 3.58 -7.58 -19.44
CA ALA A 193 2.32 -8.02 -20.03
C ALA A 193 1.36 -8.74 -19.05
N LYS A 194 1.87 -9.21 -17.91
CA LYS A 194 1.12 -9.87 -16.84
C LYS A 194 1.16 -9.06 -15.55
N ALA A 195 1.11 -7.74 -15.68
CA ALA A 195 1.19 -6.81 -14.56
C ALA A 195 2.40 -7.07 -13.63
N PHE A 196 3.57 -7.37 -14.21
CA PHE A 196 4.80 -7.72 -13.49
C PHE A 196 4.71 -8.96 -12.60
N THR A 197 3.95 -9.96 -13.03
CA THR A 197 3.95 -11.33 -12.50
C THR A 197 4.36 -12.33 -13.59
N ASP A 198 4.41 -13.62 -13.28
CA ASP A 198 4.67 -14.70 -14.25
C ASP A 198 3.39 -15.45 -14.68
N GLY A 199 2.29 -15.28 -13.93
CA GLY A 199 1.02 -16.00 -14.12
C GLY A 199 1.08 -17.48 -13.74
N LEU A 200 2.03 -17.90 -12.90
CA LEU A 200 2.19 -19.28 -12.44
C LEU A 200 1.76 -19.42 -10.98
N GLN A 201 1.38 -20.62 -10.56
CA GLN A 201 1.16 -20.92 -9.14
C GLN A 201 2.43 -20.63 -8.32
N LYS A 202 3.55 -21.19 -8.77
CA LYS A 202 4.90 -20.94 -8.26
C LYS A 202 5.86 -20.94 -9.46
N PRO A 203 6.84 -20.02 -9.52
CA PRO A 203 7.82 -19.98 -10.59
C PRO A 203 8.78 -21.17 -10.50
N PHE A 204 9.43 -21.49 -11.63
CA PHE A 204 10.54 -22.43 -11.64
C PHE A 204 11.80 -21.82 -11.02
N ALA A 205 12.54 -22.62 -10.25
CA ALA A 205 13.90 -22.32 -9.85
C ALA A 205 14.84 -22.24 -11.07
N LEU A 206 16.06 -21.77 -10.89
CA LEU A 206 17.05 -21.55 -11.95
C LEU A 206 17.41 -22.84 -12.71
N ASP A 207 17.24 -24.00 -12.08
CA ASP A 207 17.44 -25.31 -12.70
C ASP A 207 16.34 -25.70 -13.71
N ASN A 208 15.25 -24.91 -13.79
CA ASN A 208 14.05 -25.16 -14.59
C ASN A 208 13.39 -26.53 -14.33
N LYS A 209 13.58 -27.10 -13.13
CA LYS A 209 13.03 -28.40 -12.72
C LYS A 209 12.26 -28.30 -11.43
N THR A 210 12.78 -27.57 -10.45
CA THR A 210 12.13 -27.38 -9.15
C THR A 210 11.28 -26.11 -9.15
N LEU A 211 10.26 -26.07 -8.30
CA LEU A 211 9.42 -24.88 -8.10
C LEU A 211 9.89 -24.15 -6.86
N LEU A 212 9.90 -22.81 -6.90
CA LEU A 212 10.11 -22.00 -5.70
C LEU A 212 8.93 -22.14 -4.74
N THR A 213 9.10 -21.70 -3.50
CA THR A 213 8.08 -21.87 -2.45
C THR A 213 6.84 -20.99 -2.63
N ARG A 214 6.96 -19.83 -3.29
CA ARG A 214 5.92 -18.80 -3.35
C ARG A 214 5.61 -18.32 -4.76
N ASN A 215 4.38 -17.88 -4.98
CA ASN A 215 3.92 -17.14 -6.16
C ASN A 215 4.74 -15.85 -6.37
N THR A 216 4.90 -15.41 -7.61
CA THR A 216 5.59 -14.16 -7.94
C THR A 216 4.65 -12.96 -7.81
N PRO A 217 4.86 -12.04 -6.84
CA PRO A 217 3.98 -10.90 -6.65
C PRO A 217 4.16 -9.86 -7.75
N THR A 218 3.13 -9.03 -7.97
CA THR A 218 3.26 -7.84 -8.83
C THR A 218 4.27 -6.84 -8.26
N LEU A 219 4.95 -6.12 -9.14
CA LEU A 219 5.83 -5.01 -8.77
C LEU A 219 5.13 -3.65 -8.74
N TYR A 220 3.89 -3.54 -9.22
CA TYR A 220 3.17 -2.27 -9.18
C TYR A 220 3.00 -1.79 -7.73
N ASN A 221 3.32 -0.52 -7.49
CA ASN A 221 3.25 0.15 -6.19
C ASN A 221 4.09 -0.50 -5.06
N SER A 222 5.02 -1.42 -5.36
CA SER A 222 5.90 -2.02 -4.34
C SER A 222 6.84 -0.98 -3.70
N GLY A 223 7.11 0.12 -4.43
CA GLY A 223 7.85 1.28 -3.94
C GLY A 223 7.18 2.06 -2.81
N TYR A 224 5.90 1.81 -2.51
CA TYR A 224 5.17 2.44 -1.41
C TYR A 224 5.02 1.53 -0.17
N GLN A 225 5.92 0.57 0.02
CA GLN A 225 5.85 -0.40 1.12
C GLN A 225 7.08 -0.27 2.03
N THR A 226 6.87 -0.42 3.34
CA THR A 226 7.96 -0.31 4.34
C THR A 226 8.73 -1.61 4.53
N THR A 227 8.21 -2.72 3.98
CA THR A 227 8.88 -4.02 3.94
C THR A 227 8.52 -4.73 2.63
N GLN A 228 9.42 -5.58 2.16
CA GLN A 228 9.37 -6.32 0.91
C GLN A 228 9.31 -7.83 1.18
N PHE A 229 9.05 -8.63 0.14
CA PHE A 229 8.70 -10.05 0.20
C PHE A 229 7.41 -10.36 0.97
N TYR A 230 6.80 -11.52 0.71
CA TYR A 230 5.60 -11.96 1.43
C TYR A 230 5.81 -12.14 2.94
N ASP A 231 7.03 -12.39 3.41
CA ASP A 231 7.37 -12.57 4.82
C ASP A 231 7.92 -11.29 5.50
N SER A 232 7.91 -10.14 4.79
CA SER A 232 8.40 -8.86 5.30
C SER A 232 9.85 -8.86 5.78
N ARG A 233 10.71 -9.75 5.25
CA ARG A 233 12.09 -9.90 5.76
C ARG A 233 13.07 -8.78 5.36
N SER A 234 12.69 -7.91 4.42
CA SER A 234 13.59 -6.91 3.83
C SER A 234 12.95 -5.52 3.84
N ASP A 235 13.62 -4.50 4.36
CA ASP A 235 12.99 -3.19 4.60
C ASP A 235 12.90 -2.30 3.33
N ILE A 236 13.80 -2.50 2.37
CA ILE A 236 13.89 -1.67 1.15
C ILE A 236 14.10 -2.52 -0.10
N LEU A 237 13.72 -1.98 -1.25
CA LEU A 237 13.83 -2.64 -2.56
C LEU A 237 15.28 -3.01 -2.92
N GLU A 238 16.27 -2.19 -2.54
CA GLU A 238 17.68 -2.47 -2.80
C GLU A 238 18.17 -3.76 -2.10
N ASN A 239 17.73 -3.98 -0.86
CA ASN A 239 18.04 -5.20 -0.10
C ASN A 239 17.31 -6.40 -0.69
N GLN A 240 16.01 -6.24 -0.97
CA GLN A 240 15.18 -7.26 -1.62
C GLN A 240 15.83 -7.76 -2.92
N LEU A 241 16.28 -6.83 -3.76
CA LEU A 241 16.96 -7.14 -5.00
C LEU A 241 18.27 -7.87 -4.78
N THR A 242 19.07 -7.39 -3.84
CA THR A 242 20.34 -8.02 -3.49
C THR A 242 20.13 -9.47 -3.05
N GLU A 243 19.10 -9.74 -2.24
CA GLU A 243 18.74 -11.10 -1.83
C GLU A 243 18.35 -11.99 -3.02
N VAL A 244 17.49 -11.50 -3.93
CA VAL A 244 17.07 -12.29 -5.11
C VAL A 244 18.23 -12.60 -6.04
N VAL A 245 19.13 -11.64 -6.27
CA VAL A 245 20.31 -11.85 -7.13
C VAL A 245 21.19 -12.97 -6.56
N HIS A 246 21.41 -13.01 -5.24
CA HIS A 246 22.31 -14.01 -4.63
C HIS A 246 21.62 -15.34 -4.28
N ASN A 247 20.29 -15.41 -4.31
CA ASN A 247 19.55 -16.63 -4.02
C ASN A 247 19.87 -17.73 -5.05
N GLN A 248 20.26 -18.91 -4.55
CA GLN A 248 20.71 -20.06 -5.35
C GLN A 248 19.61 -20.66 -6.22
N GLU A 249 18.35 -20.56 -5.79
CA GLU A 249 17.18 -21.07 -6.52
C GLU A 249 16.64 -20.03 -7.51
N GLU A 250 16.87 -18.73 -7.29
CA GLU A 250 16.32 -17.67 -8.14
C GLU A 250 17.27 -17.29 -9.27
N MET A 251 18.32 -16.52 -8.98
CA MET A 251 19.26 -15.99 -10.00
C MET A 251 20.68 -16.55 -9.87
N LYS A 252 21.07 -17.05 -8.69
CA LYS A 252 22.41 -17.59 -8.39
C LYS A 252 23.55 -16.67 -8.83
N GLY A 253 23.30 -15.36 -8.83
CA GLY A 253 24.19 -14.33 -9.29
C GLY A 253 25.13 -13.81 -8.21
N SER A 254 25.96 -12.86 -8.61
CA SER A 254 26.82 -12.09 -7.71
C SER A 254 26.89 -10.66 -8.21
N LEU A 255 26.46 -9.70 -7.39
CA LEU A 255 26.54 -8.29 -7.76
C LEU A 255 28.00 -7.85 -7.97
N LYS A 256 28.95 -8.41 -7.22
CA LYS A 256 30.38 -8.15 -7.42
C LYS A 256 30.85 -8.61 -8.80
N GLN A 257 30.42 -9.78 -9.23
CA GLN A 257 30.74 -10.30 -10.56
C GLN A 257 30.03 -9.47 -11.64
N SER A 258 28.77 -9.10 -11.40
CA SER A 258 27.99 -8.24 -12.29
C SER A 258 28.68 -6.89 -12.54
N VAL A 259 29.29 -6.28 -11.52
CA VAL A 259 30.12 -5.06 -11.67
C VAL A 259 31.27 -5.29 -12.65
N VAL A 260 31.99 -6.41 -12.53
CA VAL A 260 33.11 -6.74 -13.42
C VAL A 260 32.62 -6.91 -14.86
N ASP A 261 31.49 -7.59 -15.05
CA ASP A 261 30.95 -7.86 -16.38
C ASP A 261 30.34 -6.60 -17.03
N LEU A 262 29.61 -5.79 -16.27
CA LEU A 262 29.07 -4.50 -16.72
C LEU A 262 30.17 -3.50 -17.07
N LYS A 263 31.31 -3.50 -16.35
CA LYS A 263 32.48 -2.64 -16.68
C LYS A 263 33.11 -2.96 -18.04
N LYS A 264 32.84 -4.14 -18.63
CA LYS A 264 33.28 -4.48 -20.00
C LYS A 264 32.43 -3.79 -21.07
N SER A 265 31.26 -3.26 -20.73
CA SER A 265 30.36 -2.56 -21.64
C SER A 265 30.52 -1.04 -21.50
N THR A 266 31.08 -0.40 -22.53
CA THR A 266 31.19 1.07 -22.60
C THR A 266 29.83 1.76 -22.53
N ALA A 267 28.77 1.10 -23.00
CA ALA A 267 27.40 1.59 -22.93
C ALA A 267 26.92 1.63 -21.47
N TYR A 268 27.12 0.56 -20.70
CA TYR A 268 26.76 0.57 -19.28
C TYR A 268 27.59 1.57 -18.49
N SER A 269 28.91 1.64 -18.69
CA SER A 269 29.73 2.65 -18.00
C SER A 269 29.23 4.07 -18.24
N ARG A 270 28.79 4.40 -19.47
CA ARG A 270 28.19 5.71 -19.77
C ARG A 270 26.88 5.94 -19.02
N LEU A 271 25.98 4.94 -19.01
CA LEU A 271 24.70 5.04 -18.32
C LEU A 271 24.87 5.21 -16.81
N PHE A 272 25.78 4.47 -16.18
CA PHE A 272 26.08 4.62 -14.75
C PHE A 272 26.66 6.00 -14.42
N ASN A 273 27.60 6.51 -15.23
CA ASN A 273 28.15 7.85 -15.04
C ASN A 273 27.08 8.96 -15.16
N ALA A 274 26.10 8.78 -16.05
CA ALA A 274 24.99 9.71 -16.20
C ALA A 274 23.99 9.64 -15.04
N ALA A 275 23.70 8.42 -14.54
CA ALA A 275 22.72 8.19 -13.47
C ALA A 275 23.27 8.52 -12.06
N TYR A 276 24.59 8.49 -11.87
CA TYR A 276 25.26 8.71 -10.58
C TYR A 276 26.47 9.64 -10.71
N PRO A 277 26.29 10.90 -11.15
CA PRO A 277 27.41 11.83 -11.41
C PRO A 277 28.14 12.27 -10.13
N ALA A 278 27.48 12.18 -8.97
CA ALA A 278 28.06 12.52 -7.67
C ALA A 278 28.86 11.37 -7.04
N GLU A 279 28.74 10.14 -7.58
CA GLU A 279 29.46 8.98 -7.07
C GLU A 279 30.89 8.93 -7.59
N LYS A 280 31.84 8.61 -6.70
CA LYS A 280 33.25 8.43 -7.10
C LYS A 280 33.45 7.18 -7.97
N ASP A 281 32.72 6.11 -7.69
CA ASP A 281 32.66 4.90 -8.53
C ASP A 281 31.18 4.63 -8.90
N PRO A 282 30.66 5.26 -9.97
CA PRO A 282 29.25 5.18 -10.34
C PRO A 282 28.74 3.76 -10.61
N LEU A 283 29.62 2.85 -11.05
CA LEU A 283 29.27 1.45 -11.35
C LEU A 283 29.78 0.55 -10.22
N ASN A 284 28.93 0.35 -9.22
CA ASN A 284 29.20 -0.48 -8.05
C ASN A 284 27.95 -1.33 -7.70
N THR A 285 28.07 -2.19 -6.68
CA THR A 285 26.98 -3.11 -6.31
C THR A 285 25.72 -2.40 -5.84
N TYR A 286 25.87 -1.28 -5.12
CA TYR A 286 24.75 -0.51 -4.58
C TYR A 286 24.03 0.26 -5.68
N THR A 287 24.76 0.90 -6.60
CA THR A 287 24.13 1.65 -7.71
C THR A 287 23.44 0.73 -8.71
N ILE A 288 23.89 -0.53 -8.88
CA ILE A 288 23.13 -1.56 -9.61
C ILE A 288 21.77 -1.79 -8.94
N ALA A 289 21.77 -2.08 -7.64
CA ALA A 289 20.55 -2.34 -6.89
C ALA A 289 19.61 -1.13 -6.87
N ASN A 290 20.16 0.07 -6.63
CA ASN A 290 19.40 1.31 -6.61
C ASN A 290 18.80 1.65 -7.98
N ALA A 291 19.53 1.47 -9.10
CA ALA A 291 18.98 1.77 -10.42
C ALA A 291 17.74 0.91 -10.73
N ILE A 292 17.84 -0.40 -10.49
CA ILE A 292 16.71 -1.32 -10.69
C ILE A 292 15.57 -0.99 -9.72
N ALA A 293 15.88 -0.68 -8.45
CA ALA A 293 14.88 -0.23 -7.49
C ALA A 293 14.22 1.10 -7.91
N SER A 294 14.95 2.03 -8.53
CA SER A 294 14.38 3.26 -9.13
C SER A 294 13.41 2.95 -10.24
N TYR A 295 13.74 2.00 -11.13
CA TYR A 295 12.79 1.51 -12.13
C TYR A 295 11.55 0.90 -11.49
N VAL A 296 11.70 0.03 -10.48
CA VAL A 296 10.55 -0.56 -9.76
C VAL A 296 9.69 0.51 -9.08
N ARG A 297 10.30 1.53 -8.45
CA ARG A 297 9.59 2.68 -7.87
C ARG A 297 8.82 3.51 -8.91
N SER A 298 9.29 3.53 -10.15
CA SER A 298 8.56 4.21 -11.25
C SER A 298 7.27 3.49 -11.66
N LEU A 299 7.09 2.21 -11.27
CA LEU A 299 5.89 1.41 -11.57
C LEU A 299 4.71 1.76 -10.67
N GLN A 300 4.26 3.02 -10.75
CA GLN A 300 3.09 3.53 -10.03
C GLN A 300 1.80 3.18 -10.77
N SER A 301 0.77 2.73 -10.04
CA SER A 301 -0.54 2.32 -10.56
C SER A 301 -1.63 2.98 -9.72
N LEU A 302 -1.80 4.30 -9.85
CA LEU A 302 -2.69 5.15 -9.05
C LEU A 302 -3.65 5.98 -9.94
N ASN A 303 -3.99 5.48 -11.13
CA ASN A 303 -4.89 6.12 -12.09
C ASN A 303 -5.91 5.13 -12.70
N SER A 304 -6.43 4.22 -11.88
CA SER A 304 -7.48 3.25 -12.24
C SER A 304 -8.87 3.91 -12.31
N PRO A 305 -9.91 3.25 -12.88
CA PRO A 305 -11.28 3.75 -12.85
C PRO A 305 -11.78 4.15 -11.45
N PHE A 306 -11.38 3.43 -10.40
CA PHE A 306 -11.66 3.84 -9.02
C PHE A 306 -11.01 5.18 -8.67
N ASP A 307 -9.73 5.37 -9.03
CA ASP A 307 -8.98 6.60 -8.75
C ASP A 307 -9.55 7.81 -9.49
N GLU A 308 -10.00 7.62 -10.73
CA GLU A 308 -10.68 8.65 -11.51
C GLU A 308 -12.02 9.03 -10.87
N TYR A 309 -12.80 8.04 -10.41
CA TYR A 309 -14.07 8.28 -9.73
C TYR A 309 -13.93 9.08 -8.45
N VAL A 310 -13.05 8.65 -7.54
CA VAL A 310 -12.86 9.33 -6.26
C VAL A 310 -12.27 10.73 -6.41
N ARG A 311 -11.63 11.02 -7.55
CA ARG A 311 -11.15 12.36 -7.92
C ARG A 311 -12.19 13.21 -8.66
N GLY A 312 -13.42 12.72 -8.84
CA GLY A 312 -14.57 13.49 -9.28
C GLY A 312 -15.19 13.08 -10.61
N ASP A 313 -14.63 12.09 -11.32
CA ASP A 313 -15.28 11.56 -12.53
C ASP A 313 -16.32 10.48 -12.19
N GLU A 314 -17.53 10.93 -11.87
CA GLU A 314 -18.62 10.05 -11.44
C GLU A 314 -19.07 9.03 -12.51
N THR A 315 -18.61 9.16 -13.76
CA THR A 315 -18.94 8.26 -14.85
C THR A 315 -18.14 6.94 -14.84
N LYS A 316 -17.06 6.90 -14.06
CA LYS A 316 -16.07 5.81 -14.11
C LYS A 316 -16.50 4.54 -13.40
N LEU A 317 -17.50 4.62 -12.52
CA LEU A 317 -18.02 3.46 -11.79
C LEU A 317 -19.52 3.26 -12.03
N THR A 318 -19.87 2.02 -12.36
CA THR A 318 -21.23 1.51 -12.39
C THR A 318 -21.82 1.37 -10.99
N LYS A 319 -23.15 1.22 -10.90
CA LYS A 319 -23.84 0.98 -9.62
C LYS A 319 -23.34 -0.28 -8.89
N ALA A 320 -22.96 -1.32 -9.64
CA ALA A 320 -22.46 -2.57 -9.05
C ALA A 320 -21.08 -2.37 -8.40
N GLU A 321 -20.19 -1.62 -9.03
CA GLU A 321 -18.85 -1.32 -8.51
C GLU A 321 -18.91 -0.39 -7.29
N LYS A 322 -19.78 0.64 -7.32
CA LYS A 322 -20.02 1.49 -6.14
C LYS A 322 -20.52 0.67 -4.94
N LYS A 323 -21.47 -0.23 -5.18
CA LYS A 323 -21.95 -1.17 -4.15
C LYS A 323 -20.86 -2.13 -3.69
N GLY A 324 -20.01 -2.59 -4.61
CA GLY A 324 -18.85 -3.42 -4.34
C GLY A 324 -17.87 -2.76 -3.37
N PHE A 325 -17.52 -1.50 -3.57
CA PHE A 325 -16.68 -0.74 -2.65
C PHE A 325 -17.30 -0.63 -1.25
N ASN A 326 -18.61 -0.33 -1.17
CA ASN A 326 -19.30 -0.22 0.12
C ASN A 326 -19.37 -1.56 0.87
N LEU A 327 -19.50 -2.68 0.15
CA LEU A 327 -19.40 -4.02 0.74
C LEU A 327 -17.97 -4.33 1.20
N PHE A 328 -16.98 -4.08 0.34
CA PHE A 328 -15.55 -4.28 0.60
C PHE A 328 -15.10 -3.54 1.87
N SER A 329 -15.46 -2.26 1.98
CA SER A 329 -15.07 -1.39 3.09
C SER A 329 -16.01 -1.47 4.30
N GLY A 330 -17.05 -2.30 4.25
CA GLY A 330 -18.06 -2.43 5.30
C GLY A 330 -18.30 -3.87 5.69
N LYS A 331 -19.40 -4.46 5.19
CA LYS A 331 -19.85 -5.81 5.58
C LYS A 331 -18.77 -6.88 5.40
N ALA A 332 -17.96 -6.79 4.33
CA ALA A 332 -16.90 -7.76 4.05
C ALA A 332 -15.59 -7.49 4.80
N LYS A 333 -15.45 -6.30 5.42
CA LYS A 333 -14.30 -5.89 6.25
C LYS A 333 -12.93 -5.95 5.56
N CYS A 334 -12.87 -6.02 4.23
CA CYS A 334 -11.61 -6.16 3.51
C CYS A 334 -10.70 -4.93 3.69
N ALA A 335 -11.30 -3.74 3.84
CA ALA A 335 -10.57 -2.49 4.05
C ALA A 335 -9.93 -2.35 5.45
N THR A 336 -10.10 -3.32 6.36
CA THR A 336 -9.38 -3.34 7.64
C THR A 336 -7.96 -3.89 7.52
N CYS A 337 -7.60 -4.48 6.38
CA CYS A 337 -6.23 -4.93 6.10
C CYS A 337 -5.72 -4.39 4.76
N HIS A 338 -6.60 -4.14 3.78
CA HIS A 338 -6.26 -3.59 2.47
C HIS A 338 -6.58 -2.10 2.41
N PHE A 339 -5.69 -1.29 2.98
CA PHE A 339 -5.91 0.13 3.24
C PHE A 339 -5.83 1.00 1.97
N ILE A 340 -6.77 1.94 1.85
CA ILE A 340 -6.80 2.96 0.79
C ILE A 340 -5.63 3.95 0.98
N PRO A 341 -5.00 4.47 -0.09
CA PRO A 341 -5.33 4.26 -1.51
C PRO A 341 -4.56 3.09 -2.12
N LEU A 342 -3.59 2.49 -1.43
CA LEU A 342 -2.74 1.45 -2.02
C LEU A 342 -3.44 0.08 -2.10
N PHE A 343 -4.53 -0.10 -1.36
CA PHE A 343 -5.25 -1.36 -1.15
C PHE A 343 -4.32 -2.49 -0.69
N ASN A 344 -3.38 -2.19 0.20
CA ASN A 344 -2.39 -3.11 0.76
C ASN A 344 -2.27 -2.91 2.29
N GLY A 345 -1.35 -3.63 2.93
CA GLY A 345 -1.14 -3.56 4.38
C GLY A 345 -0.42 -2.34 4.92
N VAL A 346 -0.18 -1.28 4.13
CA VAL A 346 0.55 -0.10 4.63
C VAL A 346 -0.40 0.75 5.48
N VAL A 347 -0.10 0.84 6.77
CA VAL A 347 -1.06 1.19 7.82
C VAL A 347 -1.33 2.70 7.85
N PRO A 348 -2.58 3.15 7.69
CA PRO A 348 -2.97 4.55 7.85
C PRO A 348 -3.00 4.99 9.33
N PRO A 349 -3.07 6.29 9.64
CA PRO A 349 -3.03 7.42 8.71
C PRO A 349 -1.60 7.84 8.32
N PHE A 350 -0.59 7.22 8.93
CA PHE A 350 0.81 7.63 8.79
C PHE A 350 1.56 6.90 7.67
N TYR A 351 1.08 5.73 7.23
CA TYR A 351 1.69 4.89 6.19
C TYR A 351 3.17 4.53 6.45
N ALA A 352 3.54 4.49 7.72
CA ALA A 352 4.91 4.28 8.19
C ALA A 352 5.21 2.84 8.61
N ASN A 353 4.20 1.95 8.56
CA ASN A 353 4.33 0.53 8.89
C ASN A 353 3.57 -0.31 7.86
N THR A 354 3.96 -1.57 7.70
CA THR A 354 3.23 -2.54 6.88
C THR A 354 2.82 -3.73 7.73
N GLU A 355 1.53 -4.07 7.70
CA GLU A 355 0.95 -5.20 8.41
C GLU A 355 1.09 -6.53 7.66
N SER A 356 1.02 -7.60 8.44
CA SER A 356 1.09 -8.99 8.00
C SER A 356 0.07 -9.81 8.77
N GLU A 357 -0.60 -10.73 8.07
CA GLU A 357 -1.79 -11.42 8.57
C GLU A 357 -1.60 -12.93 8.59
N VAL A 358 -2.25 -13.59 9.55
CA VAL A 358 -2.33 -15.04 9.63
C VAL A 358 -3.75 -15.44 9.25
N ILE A 359 -3.95 -15.86 8.01
CA ILE A 359 -5.31 -16.12 7.49
C ILE A 359 -5.63 -17.62 7.32
N GLY A 360 -4.62 -18.49 7.47
CA GLY A 360 -4.77 -19.94 7.33
C GLY A 360 -4.98 -20.41 5.89
N VAL A 361 -4.07 -20.00 4.98
CA VAL A 361 -4.09 -20.40 3.57
C VAL A 361 -3.84 -21.91 3.44
N PRO A 362 -4.66 -22.66 2.69
CA PRO A 362 -4.44 -24.09 2.51
C PRO A 362 -3.27 -24.36 1.56
N LYS A 363 -2.63 -25.51 1.76
CA LYS A 363 -1.53 -26.02 0.92
C LYS A 363 -1.97 -26.35 -0.51
N THR A 364 -3.19 -26.88 -0.64
CA THR A 364 -3.78 -27.28 -1.93
C THR A 364 -5.25 -26.88 -1.99
N LYS A 365 -5.87 -27.05 -3.16
CA LYS A 365 -7.34 -26.88 -3.32
C LYS A 365 -8.16 -28.00 -2.66
N ASN A 366 -7.53 -29.09 -2.21
CA ASN A 366 -8.26 -30.16 -1.53
C ASN A 366 -8.83 -29.64 -0.20
N LYS A 367 -10.14 -29.71 -0.04
CA LYS A 367 -10.85 -29.30 1.18
C LYS A 367 -11.12 -30.50 2.11
N ASN A 368 -10.79 -31.74 1.72
CA ASN A 368 -11.09 -32.95 2.50
C ASN A 368 -10.01 -34.06 2.35
N PRO A 369 -9.09 -34.20 3.32
CA PRO A 369 -8.81 -33.23 4.37
C PRO A 369 -8.18 -31.96 3.77
N ALA A 370 -8.53 -30.80 4.33
CA ALA A 370 -7.75 -29.59 4.09
C ALA A 370 -6.46 -29.64 4.92
N GLU A 371 -5.38 -29.11 4.36
CA GLU A 371 -4.08 -29.01 5.04
C GLU A 371 -3.61 -27.56 4.99
N LEU A 372 -3.07 -27.07 6.11
CA LEU A 372 -2.44 -25.76 6.19
C LEU A 372 -1.16 -25.75 5.35
N ASP A 373 -0.86 -24.63 4.69
CA ASP A 373 0.41 -24.46 3.99
C ASP A 373 1.59 -24.50 4.96
N ASP A 374 2.65 -25.23 4.60
CA ASP A 374 3.80 -25.47 5.47
C ASP A 374 4.72 -24.23 5.63
N ASP A 375 4.55 -23.20 4.79
CA ASP A 375 5.35 -21.99 4.87
C ASP A 375 5.01 -21.20 6.15
N LEU A 376 6.01 -21.08 7.02
CA LEU A 376 5.88 -20.39 8.30
C LEU A 376 5.87 -18.85 8.15
N GLY A 377 6.15 -18.33 6.95
CA GLY A 377 6.10 -16.90 6.64
C GLY A 377 7.11 -16.09 7.46
N LYS A 378 6.65 -14.97 8.00
CA LYS A 378 7.45 -14.02 8.80
C LYS A 378 8.14 -14.66 10.02
N TYR A 379 7.61 -15.76 10.53
CA TYR A 379 8.21 -16.51 11.64
C TYR A 379 9.63 -17.01 11.34
N LEU A 380 9.95 -17.32 10.08
CA LEU A 380 11.29 -17.80 9.69
C LEU A 380 12.40 -16.79 10.04
N PHE A 381 12.06 -15.51 10.22
CA PHE A 381 13.00 -14.43 10.52
C PHE A 381 12.80 -13.85 11.93
N ILE A 382 11.56 -13.71 12.39
CA ILE A 382 11.23 -13.08 13.68
C ILE A 382 11.15 -14.09 14.84
N GLN A 383 10.86 -15.37 14.56
CA GLN A 383 10.72 -16.46 15.54
C GLN A 383 9.75 -16.19 16.71
N SER A 384 8.77 -15.31 16.51
CA SER A 384 7.69 -15.07 17.47
C SER A 384 6.43 -15.79 17.04
N GLU A 385 5.86 -16.62 17.93
CA GLU A 385 4.75 -17.53 17.64
C GLU A 385 3.52 -16.84 17.04
N ILE A 386 3.27 -15.56 17.37
CA ILE A 386 2.16 -14.78 16.80
C ILE A 386 2.29 -14.57 15.28
N TYR A 387 3.50 -14.66 14.73
CA TYR A 387 3.79 -14.50 13.30
C TYR A 387 3.92 -15.82 12.54
N LYS A 388 3.62 -16.96 13.18
CA LYS A 388 3.65 -18.26 12.51
C LYS A 388 2.56 -18.33 11.44
N HIS A 389 2.98 -18.56 10.19
CA HIS A 389 2.15 -18.47 8.97
C HIS A 389 1.63 -17.05 8.68
N SER A 390 2.36 -16.02 9.12
CA SER A 390 2.02 -14.62 8.84
C SER A 390 2.68 -14.13 7.55
N PHE A 391 1.87 -13.48 6.71
CA PHE A 391 2.33 -12.90 5.44
C PHE A 391 1.87 -11.45 5.29
N LYS A 392 2.74 -10.61 4.72
CA LYS A 392 2.46 -9.23 4.36
C LYS A 392 1.21 -9.13 3.50
N THR A 393 0.29 -8.24 3.86
CA THR A 393 -0.94 -8.01 3.09
C THR A 393 -0.62 -7.40 1.72
N PRO A 394 -0.85 -8.11 0.60
CA PRO A 394 -0.49 -7.63 -0.73
C PRO A 394 -1.42 -6.51 -1.21
N THR A 395 -0.99 -5.78 -2.26
CA THR A 395 -1.89 -4.84 -2.93
C THR A 395 -2.95 -5.57 -3.73
N LEU A 396 -4.17 -5.03 -3.74
CA LEU A 396 -5.25 -5.46 -4.64
C LEU A 396 -5.27 -4.66 -5.95
N ARG A 397 -4.35 -3.69 -6.13
CA ARG A 397 -4.24 -2.98 -7.40
C ARG A 397 -3.74 -3.94 -8.48
N ASN A 398 -4.37 -3.90 -9.64
CA ASN A 398 -4.19 -4.85 -10.74
C ASN A 398 -4.54 -6.32 -10.42
N ILE A 399 -5.30 -6.61 -9.35
CA ILE A 399 -5.62 -7.99 -8.96
C ILE A 399 -6.35 -8.82 -10.03
N GLU A 400 -7.06 -8.17 -10.95
CA GLU A 400 -7.67 -8.84 -12.11
C GLU A 400 -6.64 -9.50 -13.02
N LEU A 401 -5.39 -9.02 -13.03
CA LEU A 401 -4.34 -9.41 -13.96
C LEU A 401 -3.25 -10.30 -13.34
N THR A 402 -3.37 -10.64 -12.04
CA THR A 402 -2.30 -11.27 -11.26
C THR A 402 -2.73 -12.60 -10.65
N ALA A 403 -3.64 -13.33 -11.30
CA ALA A 403 -3.91 -14.71 -10.94
C ALA A 403 -2.67 -15.59 -11.22
N PRO A 404 -2.47 -16.70 -10.46
CA PRO A 404 -3.26 -17.14 -9.32
C PRO A 404 -2.90 -16.38 -8.02
N TYR A 405 -3.69 -16.60 -6.96
CA TYR A 405 -3.74 -15.78 -5.75
C TYR A 405 -3.20 -16.50 -4.51
N MET A 406 -2.92 -15.70 -3.46
CA MET A 406 -2.21 -16.05 -2.22
C MET A 406 -0.70 -16.22 -2.40
N HIS A 407 0.04 -16.31 -1.29
CA HIS A 407 1.51 -16.44 -1.33
C HIS A 407 1.96 -17.73 -2.02
N ASN A 408 1.12 -18.76 -2.09
CA ASN A 408 1.41 -20.05 -2.71
C ASN A 408 0.65 -20.29 -4.03
N GLY A 409 -0.12 -19.31 -4.51
CA GLY A 409 -0.87 -19.41 -5.77
C GLY A 409 -2.02 -20.44 -5.76
N VAL A 410 -2.54 -20.84 -4.59
CA VAL A 410 -3.52 -21.95 -4.48
C VAL A 410 -4.88 -21.65 -5.11
N PHE A 411 -5.28 -20.39 -5.24
CA PHE A 411 -6.57 -20.01 -5.83
C PHE A 411 -6.39 -19.42 -7.23
N GLU A 412 -7.13 -19.91 -8.22
CA GLU A 412 -7.06 -19.46 -9.61
C GLU A 412 -8.03 -18.31 -9.91
N THR A 413 -9.09 -18.17 -9.11
CA THR A 413 -10.15 -17.17 -9.36
C THR A 413 -10.42 -16.32 -8.13
N LEU A 414 -10.92 -15.09 -8.36
CA LEU A 414 -11.34 -14.22 -7.26
C LEU A 414 -12.56 -14.80 -6.53
N GLU A 415 -13.39 -15.60 -7.20
CA GLU A 415 -14.49 -16.33 -6.59
C GLU A 415 -13.99 -17.33 -5.53
N GLU A 416 -12.91 -18.08 -5.81
CA GLU A 416 -12.28 -18.98 -4.83
C GLU A 416 -11.71 -18.20 -3.63
N VAL A 417 -11.04 -17.07 -3.89
CA VAL A 417 -10.54 -16.17 -2.83
C VAL A 417 -11.70 -15.67 -1.97
N MET A 418 -12.77 -15.18 -2.58
CA MET A 418 -13.93 -14.67 -1.86
C MET A 418 -14.67 -15.78 -1.10
N GLU A 419 -14.72 -17.01 -1.62
CA GLU A 419 -15.28 -18.16 -0.91
C GLU A 419 -14.48 -18.48 0.36
N PHE A 420 -13.14 -18.46 0.27
CA PHE A 420 -12.25 -18.66 1.41
C PHE A 420 -12.51 -17.66 2.53
N TYR A 421 -12.54 -16.35 2.21
CA TYR A 421 -12.85 -15.32 3.21
C TYR A 421 -14.29 -15.40 3.73
N ASN A 422 -15.27 -15.65 2.85
CA ASN A 422 -16.68 -15.72 3.26
C ASN A 422 -16.94 -16.86 4.26
N ASN A 423 -16.15 -17.94 4.21
CA ASN A 423 -16.22 -19.05 5.16
C ASN A 423 -15.35 -18.88 6.42
N GLY A 424 -14.60 -17.79 6.56
CA GLY A 424 -13.78 -17.49 7.75
C GLY A 424 -12.30 -17.91 7.65
N GLY A 425 -11.78 -18.01 6.44
CA GLY A 425 -10.37 -18.37 6.19
C GLY A 425 -10.03 -19.80 6.61
N GLY A 426 -8.85 -20.01 7.17
CA GLY A 426 -8.40 -21.32 7.65
C GLY A 426 -9.37 -21.98 8.63
N LYS A 427 -10.06 -21.19 9.47
CA LYS A 427 -11.11 -21.69 10.37
C LYS A 427 -12.28 -22.32 9.61
N GLY A 428 -12.70 -21.72 8.49
CA GLY A 428 -13.74 -22.26 7.60
C GLY A 428 -13.37 -23.59 6.96
N LEU A 429 -12.07 -23.90 6.92
CA LEU A 429 -11.51 -25.15 6.42
C LEU A 429 -11.01 -26.08 7.55
N HIS A 430 -11.27 -25.74 8.81
CA HIS A 430 -10.80 -26.51 9.99
C HIS A 430 -9.27 -26.66 10.11
N ILE A 431 -8.52 -25.71 9.55
CA ILE A 431 -7.04 -25.66 9.56
C ILE A 431 -6.50 -24.35 10.16
N ALA A 432 -7.30 -23.64 10.94
CA ALA A 432 -6.92 -22.34 11.50
C ALA A 432 -5.63 -22.45 12.34
N PRO A 433 -4.60 -21.63 12.03
CA PRO A 433 -3.48 -21.44 12.94
C PRO A 433 -3.95 -20.84 14.26
N LYS A 434 -3.20 -21.09 15.34
CA LYS A 434 -3.52 -20.59 16.69
C LYS A 434 -3.77 -19.07 16.75
N TYR A 435 -3.00 -18.31 15.96
CA TYR A 435 -3.04 -16.84 15.94
C TYR A 435 -3.70 -16.28 14.68
N GLN A 436 -4.71 -16.97 14.13
CA GLN A 436 -5.46 -16.44 12.98
C GLN A 436 -6.00 -15.03 13.28
N THR A 437 -5.76 -14.10 12.37
CA THR A 437 -6.13 -12.67 12.52
C THR A 437 -7.49 -12.33 11.94
N LEU A 438 -8.01 -13.18 11.04
CA LEU A 438 -9.38 -13.02 10.52
C LEU A 438 -10.44 -13.19 11.63
N PRO A 439 -11.56 -12.45 11.54
CA PRO A 439 -12.72 -12.70 12.40
C PRO A 439 -13.16 -14.16 12.38
N PHE A 440 -13.59 -14.64 13.54
CA PHE A 440 -13.95 -16.04 13.77
C PHE A 440 -15.26 -16.49 13.08
N ASP A 441 -16.04 -15.53 12.57
CA ASP A 441 -17.37 -15.74 12.00
C ASP A 441 -17.37 -15.62 10.47
N LYS A 442 -18.32 -16.33 9.84
CA LYS A 442 -18.57 -16.19 8.39
C LYS A 442 -19.07 -14.79 8.07
N LEU A 443 -18.68 -14.27 6.91
CA LEU A 443 -19.13 -12.95 6.43
C LEU A 443 -20.59 -12.95 5.95
N ASN A 444 -21.13 -14.14 5.63
CA ASN A 444 -22.49 -14.33 5.11
C ASN A 444 -22.80 -13.42 3.91
N LEU A 445 -21.84 -13.34 2.99
CA LEU A 445 -21.99 -12.66 1.71
C LEU A 445 -22.78 -13.57 0.76
N SER A 446 -23.81 -13.00 0.14
CA SER A 446 -24.54 -13.62 -0.96
C SER A 446 -23.68 -13.67 -2.22
N LYS A 447 -24.04 -14.55 -3.18
CA LYS A 447 -23.37 -14.62 -4.49
C LYS A 447 -23.35 -13.27 -5.22
N LYS A 448 -24.41 -12.47 -5.07
CA LYS A 448 -24.50 -11.13 -5.67
C LYS A 448 -23.53 -10.15 -5.00
N GLU A 449 -23.43 -10.18 -3.68
CA GLU A 449 -22.47 -9.34 -2.94
C GLU A 449 -21.02 -9.69 -3.29
N ILE A 450 -20.69 -10.99 -3.39
CA ILE A 450 -19.37 -11.44 -3.85
C ILE A 450 -19.07 -10.89 -5.26
N LYS A 451 -20.00 -11.01 -6.19
CA LYS A 451 -19.83 -10.48 -7.55
C LYS A 451 -19.67 -8.96 -7.57
N ASP A 452 -20.39 -8.23 -6.71
CA ASP A 452 -20.26 -6.77 -6.60
C ASP A 452 -18.88 -6.38 -6.07
N ILE A 453 -18.36 -7.08 -5.04
CA ILE A 453 -17.00 -6.87 -4.52
C ILE A 453 -15.94 -7.16 -5.59
N ILE A 454 -16.06 -8.27 -6.31
CA ILE A 454 -15.14 -8.61 -7.40
C ILE A 454 -15.19 -7.55 -8.50
N SER A 455 -16.38 -7.06 -8.85
CA SER A 455 -16.53 -5.98 -9.85
C SER A 455 -15.78 -4.73 -9.38
N PHE A 456 -15.92 -4.34 -8.11
CA PHE A 456 -15.12 -3.27 -7.53
C PHE A 456 -13.61 -3.54 -7.61
N MET A 457 -13.12 -4.72 -7.22
CA MET A 457 -11.68 -5.01 -7.24
C MET A 457 -11.07 -4.88 -8.65
N LYS A 458 -11.85 -5.20 -9.70
CA LYS A 458 -11.43 -5.02 -11.11
C LYS A 458 -11.27 -3.54 -11.50
N THR A 459 -11.96 -2.63 -10.82
CA THR A 459 -11.80 -1.17 -11.02
C THR A 459 -10.47 -0.63 -10.51
N LEU A 460 -9.67 -1.46 -9.82
CA LEU A 460 -8.32 -1.12 -9.33
C LEU A 460 -7.22 -1.45 -10.37
N THR A 461 -7.60 -1.81 -11.60
CA THR A 461 -6.66 -2.11 -12.68
C THR A 461 -6.17 -0.83 -13.35
N ASP A 462 -4.86 -0.60 -13.31
CA ASP A 462 -4.14 0.46 -14.00
C ASP A 462 -2.76 -0.05 -14.45
N THR A 463 -2.60 -0.22 -15.76
CA THR A 463 -1.34 -0.62 -16.40
C THR A 463 -0.77 0.49 -17.29
N THR A 464 -1.30 1.71 -17.18
CA THR A 464 -0.94 2.83 -18.06
C THR A 464 0.52 3.21 -17.92
N THR A 465 1.10 3.10 -16.73
CA THR A 465 2.51 3.39 -16.47
C THR A 465 3.45 2.44 -17.22
N ALA A 466 3.18 1.14 -17.26
CA ALA A 466 3.97 0.23 -18.10
C ALA A 466 3.84 0.59 -19.58
N LYS A 467 2.63 0.90 -20.08
CA LYS A 467 2.41 1.32 -21.48
C LYS A 467 3.08 2.65 -21.87
N LYS A 468 3.49 3.47 -20.89
CA LYS A 468 4.30 4.68 -21.14
C LYS A 468 5.78 4.38 -21.13
N LEU A 469 6.19 3.36 -20.37
CA LEU A 469 7.58 2.95 -20.27
C LEU A 469 7.99 2.05 -21.44
N TYR A 470 7.09 1.27 -22.03
CA TYR A 470 7.29 0.40 -23.20
C TYR A 470 6.48 0.90 -24.38
#